data_AF-A0A250XU07-F1
#
_entry.id   AF-A0A250XU07-F1
#
_cell.length_a   1.000
_cell.length_b   1.000
_cell.length_c   1.000
_cell.angle_alpha   90.00
_cell.angle_beta   90.00
_cell.angle_gamma   90.00
#
_symmetry.space_group_name_H-M   'P 1'
#
loop_
_entity.id
_entity.type
_entity.pdbx_description
1 polymer ?
#
loop_
_entity_poly.entity_id
_entity_poly.type
_entity_poly.pdbx_seq_one_letter_code
_entity_poly.pdbx_strand_id
1 'polypeptide(L)'
;MTKLSSIELEPLDDNWPIWSTRMEFALDIKVLWNVITAERTTEDNAEKDRKAKALIGQYVKDHLLFTVKRAASAREAWEALKELYVQRSVAR
;
A
#
# COMPACT_ATOMS: atom_id res chain seq x y z
N MET A 1 -6.93 -1.92 -30.26
CA MET A 1 -6.31 -2.28 -28.96
C MET A 1 -6.51 -1.12 -28.01
N THR A 2 -7.48 -1.21 -27.11
CA THR A 2 -7.74 -0.16 -26.12
C THR A 2 -6.56 -0.15 -25.16
N LYS A 3 -5.78 0.94 -25.20
CA LYS A 3 -4.69 1.20 -24.27
C LYS A 3 -5.34 1.23 -22.89
N LEU A 4 -5.09 0.24 -22.03
CA LEU A 4 -5.41 0.33 -20.61
C LEU A 4 -4.62 1.54 -20.11
N SER A 5 -5.27 2.69 -20.04
CA SER A 5 -4.74 3.89 -19.42
C SER A 5 -4.22 3.46 -18.06
N SER A 6 -2.94 3.70 -17.82
CA SER A 6 -2.30 3.50 -16.53
C SER A 6 -3.26 4.03 -15.47
N ILE A 7 -3.68 3.19 -14.53
CA ILE A 7 -4.48 3.66 -13.39
C ILE A 7 -3.57 4.64 -12.67
N GLU A 8 -3.78 5.94 -12.91
CA GLU A 8 -3.13 7.00 -12.15
C GLU A 8 -3.71 6.93 -10.74
N LEU A 9 -3.03 6.18 -9.89
CA LEU A 9 -3.28 6.24 -8.47
C LEU A 9 -2.75 7.59 -7.98
N GLU A 10 -3.67 8.45 -7.56
CA GLU A 10 -3.29 9.65 -6.82
C GLU A 10 -2.63 9.24 -5.48
N PRO A 11 -1.55 9.92 -5.05
CA PRO A 11 -0.88 9.62 -3.79
C PRO A 11 -1.84 9.75 -2.59
N LEU A 12 -1.66 8.92 -1.56
CA LEU A 12 -2.48 8.93 -0.33
C LEU A 12 -2.66 10.35 0.22
N ASP A 13 -3.89 10.86 0.18
CA ASP A 13 -4.26 12.09 0.88
C ASP A 13 -4.84 11.80 2.28
N ASP A 14 -5.60 12.72 2.85
CA ASP A 14 -6.24 12.53 4.15
C ASP A 14 -7.44 11.55 4.08
N ASN A 15 -7.77 10.97 2.93
CA ASN A 15 -8.91 10.08 2.70
C ASN A 15 -8.44 8.63 2.50
N TRP A 16 -8.05 8.01 3.62
CA TRP A 16 -7.65 6.60 3.66
C TRP A 16 -8.66 5.67 2.99
N PRO A 17 -9.99 5.73 3.25
CA PRO A 17 -10.94 4.80 2.62
C PRO A 17 -10.83 4.73 1.09
N ILE A 18 -10.79 5.88 0.41
CA ILE A 18 -10.70 5.92 -1.06
C ILE A 18 -9.33 5.42 -1.52
N TRP A 19 -8.25 5.91 -0.90
CA TRP A 19 -6.90 5.51 -1.30
C TRP A 19 -6.65 4.03 -1.07
N SER A 20 -7.04 3.48 0.08
CA SER A 20 -6.85 2.08 0.42
C SER A 20 -7.60 1.18 -0.56
N THR A 21 -8.84 1.52 -0.91
CA THR A 21 -9.60 0.75 -1.91
C THR A 21 -8.93 0.78 -3.28
N ARG A 22 -8.45 1.95 -3.73
CA ARG A 22 -7.74 2.07 -5.01
C ARG A 22 -6.41 1.28 -4.99
N MET A 23 -5.67 1.34 -3.89
CA MET A 23 -4.41 0.61 -3.73
C MET A 23 -4.61 -0.91 -3.69
N GLU A 24 -5.65 -1.38 -3.00
CA GLU A 24 -6.05 -2.79 -3.00
C GLU A 24 -6.29 -3.29 -4.43
N PHE A 25 -7.07 -2.56 -5.23
CA PHE A 25 -7.28 -2.91 -6.64
C PHE A 25 -5.98 -2.94 -7.45
N ALA A 26 -5.09 -1.97 -7.27
CA ALA A 26 -3.82 -1.93 -7.99
C ALA A 26 -2.87 -3.08 -7.62
N LEU A 27 -2.87 -3.48 -6.35
CA LEU A 27 -2.14 -4.65 -5.87
C LEU A 27 -2.76 -5.94 -6.39
N ASP A 28 -4.09 -6.05 -6.41
CA ASP A 28 -4.80 -7.25 -6.87
C ASP A 28 -4.65 -7.49 -8.38
N ILE A 29 -4.71 -6.42 -9.20
CA ILE A 29 -4.38 -6.48 -10.64
C ILE A 29 -2.99 -7.08 -10.89
N LYS A 30 -2.07 -6.90 -9.95
CA LYS A 30 -0.68 -7.41 -10.02
C LYS A 30 -0.47 -8.71 -9.25
N VAL A 31 -1.54 -9.29 -8.67
CA VAL A 31 -1.49 -10.50 -7.83
C VAL A 31 -0.54 -10.33 -6.64
N LEU A 32 -0.61 -9.15 -6.01
CA LEU A 32 0.18 -8.73 -4.87
C LEU A 32 -0.66 -8.51 -3.59
N TRP A 33 -1.98 -8.45 -3.68
CA TRP A 33 -2.81 -8.23 -2.49
C TRP A 33 -2.67 -9.34 -1.44
N ASN A 34 -2.42 -10.57 -1.90
CA ASN A 34 -2.27 -11.73 -1.04
C ASN A 34 -1.14 -11.64 0.00
N VAL A 35 -0.09 -10.83 -0.25
CA VAL A 35 0.99 -10.64 0.74
C VAL A 35 0.65 -9.59 1.80
N ILE A 36 -0.36 -8.74 1.56
CA ILE A 36 -0.88 -7.81 2.58
C ILE A 36 -1.69 -8.60 3.62
N THR A 37 -2.53 -9.53 3.16
CA THR A 37 -3.42 -10.31 4.03
C THR A 37 -2.74 -11.53 4.67
N ALA A 38 -1.60 -11.98 4.14
CA ALA A 38 -0.82 -13.09 4.72
C ALA A 38 -0.36 -12.79 6.15
N GLU A 39 -0.32 -13.82 7.00
CA GLU A 39 0.18 -13.68 8.39
C GLU A 39 1.68 -13.41 8.45
N ARG A 40 2.44 -13.95 7.49
CA ARG A 40 3.90 -13.80 7.43
C ARG A 40 4.43 -13.83 6.01
N THR A 41 5.58 -13.19 5.83
CA THR A 41 6.41 -13.32 4.63
C THR A 41 7.19 -14.64 4.70
N THR A 42 7.19 -15.40 3.61
CA THR A 42 7.94 -16.63 3.41
C THR A 42 8.90 -16.44 2.23
N GLU A 43 9.84 -17.36 2.04
CA GLU A 43 10.74 -17.32 0.87
C GLU A 43 9.94 -17.31 -0.45
N ASP A 44 8.88 -18.12 -0.53
CA ASP A 44 8.01 -18.23 -1.70
C ASP A 44 7.27 -16.94 -2.07
N ASN A 45 7.05 -16.03 -1.09
CA ASN A 45 6.32 -14.79 -1.31
C ASN A 45 7.15 -13.52 -1.10
N ALA A 46 8.43 -13.63 -0.75
CA ALA A 46 9.32 -12.50 -0.46
C ALA A 46 9.46 -11.53 -1.64
N GLU A 47 9.43 -12.03 -2.88
CA GLU A 47 9.44 -11.17 -4.06
C GLU A 47 8.14 -10.36 -4.20
N LYS A 48 6.99 -11.01 -3.97
CA LYS A 48 5.68 -10.34 -4.00
C LYS A 48 5.57 -9.31 -2.89
N ASP A 49 6.06 -9.62 -1.69
CA ASP A 49 6.14 -8.68 -0.57
C ASP A 49 6.94 -7.42 -0.94
N ARG A 50 8.17 -7.59 -1.45
CA ARG A 50 9.00 -6.46 -1.89
C ARG A 50 8.31 -5.62 -2.97
N LYS A 51 7.66 -6.26 -3.94
CA LYS A 51 6.92 -5.57 -5.02
C LYS A 51 5.70 -4.81 -4.48
N ALA A 52 4.94 -5.41 -3.57
CA ALA A 52 3.77 -4.79 -2.94
C ALA A 52 4.19 -3.55 -2.14
N LYS A 53 5.23 -3.69 -1.30
CA LYS A 53 5.76 -2.59 -0.49
C LYS A 53 6.28 -1.44 -1.36
N ALA A 54 6.98 -1.75 -2.46
CA ALA A 54 7.44 -0.74 -3.41
C ALA A 54 6.28 -0.01 -4.08
N LEU A 55 5.22 -0.73 -4.48
CA LEU A 55 4.03 -0.14 -5.08
C LEU A 55 3.32 0.79 -4.09
N ILE A 56 3.14 0.36 -2.84
CA ILE A 56 2.61 1.22 -1.76
C ILE A 56 3.46 2.50 -1.66
N GLY A 57 4.79 2.36 -1.60
CA GLY A 57 5.70 3.49 -1.51
C GLY A 57 5.60 4.47 -2.69
N GLN A 58 5.33 3.99 -3.89
CA GLN A 58 5.17 4.84 -5.08
C GLN A 58 3.93 5.76 -5.01
N TYR A 59 2.93 5.37 -4.22
CA TYR A 59 1.62 6.02 -4.21
C TYR A 59 1.24 6.55 -2.83
N VAL A 60 2.21 6.85 -1.98
CA VAL A 60 2.02 7.65 -0.76
C VAL A 60 2.64 9.03 -0.92
N LYS A 61 2.18 10.01 -0.13
CA LYS A 61 2.83 11.32 -0.04
C LYS A 61 4.24 11.21 0.55
N ASP A 62 5.11 12.16 0.20
CA ASP A 62 6.53 12.18 0.60
C ASP A 62 6.77 12.01 2.10
N HIS A 63 5.94 12.66 2.94
CA HIS A 63 6.07 12.58 4.40
C HIS A 63 5.78 11.17 4.97
N LEU A 64 5.18 10.28 4.19
CA LEU A 64 4.88 8.89 4.55
C LEU A 64 5.89 7.89 3.95
N LEU A 65 6.75 8.31 3.03
CA LEU A 65 7.75 7.43 2.40
C LEU A 65 8.66 6.76 3.42
N PHE A 66 9.07 7.49 4.46
CA PHE A 66 9.92 6.94 5.52
C PHE A 66 9.18 5.90 6.37
N THR A 67 7.86 6.05 6.59
CA THR A 67 7.03 5.04 7.25
C THR A 67 7.02 3.75 6.44
N VAL A 68 6.75 3.84 5.14
CA VAL A 68 6.75 2.68 4.24
C VAL A 68 8.14 2.05 4.16
N LYS A 69 9.21 2.84 4.04
CA LYS A 69 10.59 2.33 3.94
C LYS A 69 10.99 1.51 5.18
N ARG A 70 10.61 1.97 6.38
CA ARG A 70 10.97 1.36 7.68
C ARG A 70 10.22 0.06 7.98
N ALA A 71 9.01 -0.13 7.47
CA ALA A 71 8.26 -1.37 7.65
C ALA A 71 9.06 -2.59 7.17
N ALA A 72 9.00 -3.73 7.84
CA ALA A 72 9.72 -4.93 7.40
C ALA A 72 9.07 -5.60 6.18
N SER A 73 7.75 -5.45 6.04
CA SER A 73 6.92 -6.07 5.01
C SER A 73 5.93 -5.09 4.38
N ALA A 74 5.28 -5.51 3.29
CA ALA A 74 4.19 -4.74 2.68
C ALA A 74 2.98 -4.64 3.61
N ARG A 75 2.67 -5.71 4.35
CA ARG A 75 1.62 -5.73 5.38
C ARG A 75 1.90 -4.71 6.48
N GLU A 76 3.12 -4.70 7.01
CA GLU A 76 3.49 -3.73 8.05
C GLU A 76 3.40 -2.28 7.53
N ALA A 77 3.79 -2.04 6.28
CA ALA A 77 3.63 -0.71 5.67
C ALA A 77 2.15 -0.32 5.60
N TRP A 78 1.28 -1.24 5.18
CA TRP A 78 -0.16 -1.03 5.10
C TRP A 78 -0.77 -0.69 6.47
N GLU A 79 -0.49 -1.49 7.50
CA GLU A 79 -1.03 -1.27 8.84
C GLU A 79 -0.50 0.01 9.48
N ALA A 80 0.78 0.36 9.28
CA ALA A 80 1.34 1.61 9.78
C ALA A 80 0.65 2.84 9.15
N LEU A 81 0.34 2.80 7.85
CA LEU A 81 -0.38 3.89 7.18
C LEU A 81 -1.83 3.99 7.68
N LYS A 82 -2.49 2.84 7.89
CA LYS A 82 -3.85 2.78 8.46
C LYS A 82 -3.91 3.38 9.85
N GLU A 83 -2.95 3.05 10.71
CA GLU A 83 -2.86 3.56 12.07
C GLU A 83 -2.68 5.08 12.08
N LEU A 84 -1.76 5.61 11.26
CA LEU A 84 -1.54 7.05 11.13
C LEU A 84 -2.81 7.80 10.69
N TYR A 85 -3.60 7.22 9.80
CA TYR A 85 -4.90 7.78 9.42
C TYR A 85 -5.89 7.79 10.59
N VAL A 86 -6.04 6.67 11.29
CA VAL A 86 -6.97 6.56 12.45
C VAL A 86 -6.58 7.54 13.55
N GLN A 87 -5.28 7.70 13.85
CA GLN A 87 -4.81 8.66 14.83
C GLN A 87 -5.15 10.11 14.42
N ARG A 88 -5.00 10.45 13.13
CA ARG A 88 -5.36 11.77 12.60
C ARG A 88 -6.86 12.05 12.60
N SER A 89 -7.70 11.05 12.36
CA SER A 89 -9.15 11.22 12.34
C SER A 89 -9.73 11.41 13.73
N VAL A 90 -9.15 10.77 14.75
CA VAL A 90 -9.56 10.93 16.17
C VAL A 90 -9.10 12.26 16.76
N ALA A 91 -8.00 12.84 16.25
CA ALA A 91 -7.47 14.11 16.75
C ALA A 91 -8.15 15.37 16.15
N ARG A 92 -9.11 15.20 15.23
CA ARG A 92 -9.93 16.30 14.66
C ARG A 92 -11.28 16.39 15.37
#